data_AF-X1GF39-F1
#
_entry.id   AF-X1GF39-F1
#
_cell.length_a   1.000
_cell.length_b   1.000
_cell.length_c   1.000
_cell.angle_alpha   90.00
_cell.angle_beta   90.00
_cell.angle_gamma   90.00
#
_symmetry.space_group_name_H-M   'P 1'
#
loop_
_entity.id
_entity.type
_entity.pdbx_description
1 polymer ?
#
loop_
_entity_poly.entity_id
_entity_poly.type
_entity_poly.pdbx_seq_one_letter_code
_entity_poly.pdbx_strand_id
1 'polypeptide(L)'
;MILIPKDEIISPRLLKLKENLEKTLNEKQIIDEFWKEIEEKGTPIIEHIEKESKYKLVTFLYKENADTDEILLLSGSIGEISHRGIFNRIQGTNIYYKSIFYLNRTRTTYAISRQKADIPLYPPKDFILPVLKGDPLNKKNFTWFEGFTQAVLELPDAPSQPWIEEKDNIPKGTLETLLLKSTKFEKEFSIVTYLPPCNDSFP
;
A
#
# COMPACT_ATOMS: atom_id res chain seq x y z
N MET A 1 0.27 9.26 13.78
CA MET A 1 1.21 8.18 13.43
C MET A 1 2.36 8.23 14.41
N ILE A 2 2.69 7.13 15.07
CA ILE A 2 3.88 7.01 15.91
C ILE A 2 4.90 6.20 15.11
N LEU A 3 6.08 6.78 14.87
CA LEU A 3 7.16 6.12 14.15
C LEU A 3 8.02 5.34 15.14
N ILE A 4 8.38 4.13 14.75
CA ILE A 4 9.22 3.23 15.55
C ILE A 4 10.69 3.45 15.17
N PRO A 5 11.62 3.43 16.15
CA PRO A 5 13.05 3.47 15.90
C PRO A 5 13.52 2.52 14.80
N LYS A 6 14.62 2.91 14.12
CA LYS A 6 15.28 2.09 13.11
C LYS A 6 15.70 0.75 13.73
N ASP A 7 15.54 -0.33 12.98
CA ASP A 7 15.88 -1.72 13.36
C ASP A 7 15.08 -2.37 14.51
N GLU A 8 14.12 -1.67 15.11
CA GLU A 8 13.26 -2.26 16.14
C GLU A 8 12.12 -3.08 15.52
N ILE A 9 12.11 -4.40 15.79
CA ILE A 9 11.00 -5.28 15.43
C ILE A 9 9.98 -5.26 16.57
N ILE A 10 8.84 -4.61 16.33
CA ILE A 10 7.75 -4.59 17.31
C ILE A 10 6.54 -5.44 16.92
N SER A 11 6.54 -5.99 15.70
CA SER A 11 5.47 -6.87 15.22
C SER A 11 5.57 -8.21 15.94
N PRO A 12 4.55 -8.64 16.72
CA PRO A 12 4.54 -9.98 17.33
C PRO A 12 4.78 -11.10 16.31
N ARG A 13 4.21 -10.99 15.10
CA ARG A 13 4.42 -11.98 14.03
C ARG A 13 5.88 -12.05 13.58
N LEU A 14 6.55 -10.90 13.42
CA LEU A 14 7.97 -10.86 13.05
C LEU A 14 8.91 -11.22 14.21
N LEU A 15 8.55 -10.89 15.45
CA LEU A 15 9.29 -11.33 16.64
C LEU A 15 9.29 -12.86 16.73
N LYS A 16 8.11 -13.48 16.61
CA LYS A 16 7.99 -14.94 16.58
C LYS A 16 8.77 -15.56 15.42
N LEU A 17 8.77 -14.92 14.25
CA LEU A 17 9.59 -15.38 13.12
C LEU A 17 11.09 -15.34 13.47
N LYS A 18 11.57 -14.24 14.03
CA LYS A 18 12.97 -14.08 14.44
C LYS A 18 13.37 -15.14 15.48
N GLU A 19 12.54 -15.37 16.50
CA GLU A 19 12.80 -16.42 17.50
C GLU A 19 12.86 -17.83 16.88
N ASN A 20 12.02 -18.11 15.88
CA ASN A 20 12.04 -19.39 15.17
C ASN A 20 13.32 -19.54 14.33
N LEU A 21 13.80 -18.46 13.72
CA LEU A 21 15.05 -18.44 12.95
C LEU A 21 16.27 -18.68 13.86
N GLU A 22 16.29 -18.10 15.06
CA GLU A 22 17.39 -18.28 16.02
C GLU A 22 17.47 -19.72 16.58
N LYS A 23 16.38 -20.48 16.54
CA LYS A 23 16.28 -21.84 17.12
C LYS A 23 16.35 -22.96 16.07
N THR A 24 16.23 -22.64 14.79
CA THR A 24 16.16 -23.65 13.72
C THR A 24 17.54 -23.98 13.16
N LEU A 25 17.69 -25.19 12.63
CA LEU A 25 18.82 -25.57 11.78
C LEU A 25 18.51 -25.39 10.28
N ASN A 26 17.25 -25.06 9.93
CA ASN A 26 16.79 -24.89 8.56
C ASN A 26 16.03 -23.56 8.43
N GLU A 27 16.78 -22.46 8.36
CA GLU A 27 16.25 -21.11 8.21
C GLU A 27 15.42 -20.94 6.94
N LYS A 28 15.89 -21.54 5.83
CA LYS A 28 15.22 -21.46 4.53
C LYS A 28 13.79 -21.95 4.61
N GLN A 29 13.55 -23.10 5.24
CA GLN A 29 12.21 -23.64 5.40
C GLN A 29 11.29 -22.69 6.17
N ILE A 30 11.77 -22.09 7.27
CA ILE A 30 11.00 -21.14 8.07
C ILE A 30 10.64 -19.87 7.27
N ILE A 31 11.58 -19.37 6.46
CA ILE A 31 11.36 -18.20 5.59
C ILE A 31 10.36 -18.53 4.47
N ASP A 32 10.49 -19.70 3.85
CA ASP A 32 9.59 -20.14 2.77
C ASP A 32 8.16 -20.36 3.30
N GLU A 33 8.01 -20.98 4.47
CA GLU A 33 6.71 -21.12 5.15
C GLU A 33 6.09 -19.78 5.52
N PHE A 34 6.91 -18.83 5.99
CA PHE A 34 6.46 -17.47 6.26
C PHE A 34 5.93 -16.79 5.00
N TRP A 35 6.69 -16.80 3.90
CA TRP A 35 6.24 -16.18 2.66
C TRP A 35 5.01 -16.84 2.07
N LYS A 36 4.91 -18.17 2.16
CA LYS A 36 3.70 -18.90 1.74
C LYS A 36 2.47 -18.41 2.50
N GLU A 37 2.56 -18.26 3.83
CA GLU A 37 1.45 -17.70 4.62
C GLU A 37 1.11 -16.26 4.20
N ILE A 38 2.13 -15.43 3.94
CA ILE A 38 1.90 -14.04 3.52
C ILE A 38 1.27 -13.97 2.13
N GLU A 39 1.67 -14.83 1.20
CA GLU A 39 1.04 -14.93 -0.13
C GLU A 39 -0.42 -15.39 -0.01
N GLU A 40 -0.72 -16.32 0.90
CA GLU A 40 -2.09 -16.79 1.15
C GLU A 40 -2.97 -15.73 1.83
N LYS A 41 -2.46 -15.00 2.83
CA LYS A 41 -3.24 -14.00 3.59
C LYS A 41 -3.27 -12.64 2.90
N GLY A 42 -2.17 -12.26 2.27
CA GLY A 42 -1.89 -10.95 1.69
C GLY A 42 -1.15 -10.03 2.66
N THR A 43 -0.68 -8.90 2.12
CA THR A 43 -0.08 -7.79 2.87
C THR A 43 -1.00 -6.57 2.94
N PRO A 44 -0.79 -5.64 3.90
CA PRO A 44 0.17 -5.73 5.01
C PRO A 44 -0.32 -6.65 6.15
N ILE A 45 0.57 -7.02 7.07
CA ILE A 45 0.16 -7.70 8.31
C ILE A 45 -0.54 -6.65 9.20
N ILE A 46 -1.73 -6.98 9.71
CA ILE A 46 -2.50 -6.12 10.62
C ILE A 46 -2.63 -6.82 11.97
N GLU A 47 -2.07 -6.23 13.02
CA GLU A 47 -2.02 -6.80 14.36
C GLU A 47 -2.78 -5.93 15.37
N HIS A 48 -3.43 -6.59 16.32
CA HIS A 48 -4.13 -5.94 17.41
C HIS A 48 -3.16 -5.55 18.54
N ILE A 49 -3.50 -4.48 19.26
CA ILE A 49 -2.74 -4.01 20.42
C ILE A 49 -3.68 -4.08 21.62
N GLU A 50 -3.42 -5.03 22.52
CA GLU A 50 -4.35 -5.39 23.61
C GLU A 50 -4.80 -4.20 24.46
N LYS A 51 -3.91 -3.22 24.68
CA LYS A 51 -4.18 -2.06 25.54
C LYS A 51 -4.63 -0.80 24.78
N GLU A 52 -4.65 -0.84 23.45
CA GLU A 52 -4.90 0.34 22.60
C GLU A 52 -5.78 -0.03 21.42
N SER A 53 -7.04 -0.44 21.68
CA SER A 53 -7.98 -0.91 20.66
C SER A 53 -8.29 0.10 19.55
N LYS A 54 -8.08 1.40 19.83
CA LYS A 54 -8.20 2.48 18.84
C LYS A 54 -7.12 2.43 17.77
N TYR A 55 -6.05 1.68 18.00
CA TYR A 55 -4.91 1.56 17.10
C TYR A 55 -4.71 0.11 16.63
N LYS A 56 -4.10 -0.01 15.47
CA LYS A 56 -3.57 -1.26 14.92
C LYS A 56 -2.11 -1.06 14.60
N LEU A 57 -1.33 -2.12 14.81
CA LEU A 57 0.02 -2.20 14.29
C LEU A 57 -0.06 -2.74 12.87
N VAL A 58 0.42 -1.97 11.90
CA VAL A 58 0.44 -2.36 10.49
C VAL A 58 1.89 -2.55 10.08
N THR A 59 2.21 -3.75 9.61
CA THR A 59 3.54 -4.11 9.15
C THR A 59 3.51 -4.40 7.65
N PHE A 60 4.07 -3.46 6.89
CA PHE A 60 4.31 -3.60 5.47
C PHE A 60 5.51 -4.51 5.25
N LEU A 61 5.45 -5.33 4.21
CA LEU A 61 6.48 -6.30 3.86
C LEU A 61 6.90 -6.14 2.41
N TYR A 62 8.16 -6.45 2.14
CA TYR A 62 8.67 -6.58 0.78
C TYR A 62 9.68 -7.73 0.72
N LYS A 63 9.58 -8.55 -0.32
CA LYS A 63 10.45 -9.71 -0.55
C LYS A 63 11.56 -9.33 -1.52
N GLU A 64 12.80 -9.27 -1.04
CA GLU A 64 13.95 -8.93 -1.87
C GLU A 64 15.19 -9.73 -1.47
N ASN A 65 15.84 -10.35 -2.45
CA ASN A 65 17.02 -11.20 -2.21
C ASN A 65 18.33 -10.41 -2.31
N ALA A 66 18.34 -9.25 -2.94
CA ALA A 66 19.52 -8.42 -3.08
C ALA A 66 19.78 -7.60 -1.81
N ASP A 67 20.95 -7.81 -1.20
CA ASP A 67 21.35 -7.13 0.04
C ASP A 67 21.60 -5.63 -0.12
N THR A 68 21.79 -5.17 -1.35
CA THR A 68 22.17 -3.79 -1.69
C THR A 68 20.99 -2.86 -1.92
N ASP A 69 19.76 -3.37 -1.80
CA ASP A 69 18.58 -2.60 -2.17
C ASP A 69 17.94 -1.93 -0.96
N GLU A 70 17.53 -0.67 -1.16
CA GLU A 70 16.69 0.07 -0.23
C GLU A 70 15.23 0.01 -0.70
N ILE A 71 14.35 -0.28 0.26
CA ILE A 71 12.92 -0.34 0.04
C ILE A 71 12.25 0.82 0.77
N LEU A 72 11.43 1.60 0.07
CA LEU A 72 10.77 2.79 0.58
C LEU A 72 9.26 2.67 0.50
N LEU A 73 8.59 2.91 1.63
CA LEU A 73 7.15 3.06 1.73
C LEU A 73 6.74 4.49 1.43
N LEU A 74 5.84 4.66 0.47
CA LEU A 74 5.11 5.91 0.29
C LEU A 74 3.66 5.67 0.66
N SER A 75 3.16 6.40 1.63
CA SER A 75 1.76 6.37 1.99
C SER A 75 1.28 7.77 2.34
N GLY A 76 0.03 8.07 1.99
CA GLY A 76 -0.58 9.36 2.33
C GLY A 76 -0.58 9.65 3.84
N SER A 77 -0.47 8.62 4.68
CA SER A 77 -0.37 8.72 6.14
C SER A 77 1.02 9.12 6.67
N ILE A 78 2.08 8.86 5.91
CA ILE A 78 3.47 9.21 6.29
C ILE A 78 3.75 10.68 5.94
N GLY A 79 2.92 11.27 5.08
CA GLY A 79 3.03 12.64 4.61
C GLY A 79 4.15 12.76 3.58
N GLU A 80 5.17 13.55 3.88
CA GLU A 80 6.28 13.80 2.97
C GLU A 80 7.14 12.55 2.73
N ILE A 81 7.47 12.31 1.46
CA ILE A 81 8.40 11.26 1.04
C ILE A 81 9.74 11.54 1.70
N SER A 82 10.16 10.62 2.55
CA SER A 82 11.34 10.79 3.38
C SER A 82 11.89 9.44 3.81
N HIS A 83 13.11 9.44 4.33
CA HIS A 83 13.76 8.27 4.96
C HIS A 83 12.88 7.57 6.02
N ARG A 84 11.88 8.27 6.59
CA ARG A 84 10.91 7.70 7.55
C ARG A 84 10.12 6.54 6.96
N GLY A 85 9.98 6.47 5.64
CA GLY A 85 9.36 5.35 4.93
C GLY A 85 10.30 4.18 4.65
N ILE A 86 11.60 4.29 4.91
CA ILE A 86 12.57 3.23 4.59
C ILE A 86 12.28 2.01 5.47
N PHE A 87 12.26 0.84 4.82
CA PHE A 87 12.09 -0.45 5.46
C PHE A 87 13.38 -0.85 6.18
N ASN A 88 13.23 -1.52 7.32
CA ASN A 88 14.31 -2.28 7.92
C ASN A 88 14.36 -3.66 7.26
N ARG A 89 15.47 -4.39 7.44
CA ARG A 89 15.60 -5.77 6.99
C ARG A 89 15.86 -6.69 8.17
N ILE A 90 15.20 -7.84 8.21
CA ILE A 90 15.61 -8.91 9.14
C ILE A 90 16.92 -9.50 8.60
N GLN A 91 18.01 -9.27 9.33
CA GLN A 91 19.36 -9.69 8.92
C GLN A 91 19.41 -11.18 8.54
N GLY A 92 20.12 -11.50 7.46
CA GLY A 92 20.23 -12.86 6.92
C GLY A 92 19.00 -13.36 6.14
N THR A 93 17.96 -12.56 5.98
CA THR A 93 16.71 -12.97 5.30
C THR A 93 16.37 -12.06 4.12
N ASN A 94 15.46 -12.46 3.24
CA ASN A 94 14.93 -11.61 2.17
C ASN A 94 13.71 -10.77 2.61
N ILE A 95 13.55 -10.55 3.92
CA ILE A 95 12.36 -9.94 4.52
C ILE A 95 12.67 -8.50 4.92
N TYR A 96 12.15 -7.57 4.11
CA TYR A 96 12.12 -6.15 4.43
C TYR A 96 10.78 -5.83 5.09
N TYR A 97 10.79 -5.01 6.14
CA TYR A 97 9.59 -4.61 6.85
C TYR A 97 9.55 -3.13 7.24
N LYS A 98 8.33 -2.59 7.34
CA LYS A 98 8.07 -1.31 7.99
C LYS A 98 6.83 -1.41 8.85
N SER A 99 6.98 -1.17 10.15
CA SER A 99 5.88 -1.19 11.11
C SER A 99 5.43 0.23 11.43
N ILE A 100 4.12 0.48 11.48
CA ILE A 100 3.52 1.79 11.77
C ILE A 100 2.22 1.60 12.55
N PHE A 101 2.00 2.45 13.56
CA PHE A 101 0.72 2.54 14.26
C PHE A 101 -0.30 3.41 13.51
N TYR A 102 -1.46 2.83 13.24
CA TYR A 102 -2.60 3.48 12.59
C TYR A 102 -3.82 3.49 13.49
N LEU A 103 -4.69 4.49 13.33
CA LEU A 103 -6.03 4.44 13.91
C LEU A 103 -6.81 3.31 13.23
N ASN A 104 -7.60 2.54 13.99
CA ASN A 104 -8.35 1.40 13.45
C ASN A 104 -9.37 1.78 12.35
N ARG A 105 -9.69 3.08 12.24
CA ARG A 105 -10.55 3.67 11.22
C ARG A 105 -9.83 4.15 9.96
N THR A 106 -8.53 3.90 9.84
CA THR A 106 -7.76 4.39 8.69
C THR A 106 -8.06 3.58 7.43
N ARG A 107 -8.36 4.32 6.35
CA ARG A 107 -8.23 3.86 4.96
C ARG A 107 -7.27 4.79 4.24
N THR A 108 -6.29 4.26 3.53
CA THR A 108 -5.33 5.04 2.74
C THR A 108 -4.74 4.19 1.63
N THR A 109 -4.06 4.83 0.68
CA THR A 109 -3.26 4.12 -0.32
C THR A 109 -1.77 4.20 0.01
N TYR A 110 -1.02 3.26 -0.53
CA TYR A 110 0.42 3.25 -0.44
C TYR A 110 1.05 2.62 -1.69
N ALA A 111 2.32 2.92 -1.92
CA ALA A 111 3.15 2.30 -2.93
C ALA A 111 4.52 1.98 -2.32
N ILE A 112 5.22 1.04 -2.94
CA ILE A 112 6.56 0.64 -2.55
C ILE A 112 7.51 0.93 -3.71
N SER A 113 8.68 1.48 -3.38
CA SER A 113 9.77 1.69 -4.32
C SER A 113 10.96 0.84 -3.87
N ARG A 114 11.60 0.16 -4.84
CA ARG A 114 12.88 -0.54 -4.70
C ARG A 114 13.96 0.28 -5.39
N GLN A 115 15.06 0.54 -4.70
CA GLN A 115 16.19 1.31 -5.19
C GLN A 115 17.49 0.56 -4.97
N LYS A 116 18.41 0.65 -5.93
CA LYS A 116 19.75 0.02 -5.86
C LYS A 116 20.80 0.90 -5.16
N ALA A 117 20.40 2.06 -4.67
CA ALA A 117 21.27 3.07 -4.08
C ALA A 117 20.56 3.73 -2.90
N ASP A 118 21.35 4.32 -2.01
CA ASP A 118 20.88 5.03 -0.83
C ASP A 118 19.85 6.09 -1.21
N ILE A 119 18.69 6.03 -0.55
CA ILE A 119 17.60 6.96 -0.75
C ILE A 119 17.90 8.25 0.03
N PRO A 120 17.91 9.42 -0.64
CA PRO A 120 18.11 10.69 0.04
C PRO A 120 17.09 10.91 1.17
N LEU A 121 17.44 11.75 2.15
CA LEU A 121 16.58 12.08 3.28
C LEU A 121 15.18 12.54 2.85
N TYR A 122 15.16 13.33 1.76
CA TYR A 122 13.98 13.83 1.05
C TYR A 122 14.21 13.62 -0.44
N PRO A 123 13.83 12.46 -1.00
CA PRO A 123 14.09 12.18 -2.39
C PRO A 123 13.16 13.03 -3.28
N PRO A 124 13.69 13.62 -4.37
CA PRO A 124 12.87 14.38 -5.31
C PRO A 124 11.84 13.46 -6.00
N LYS A 125 10.70 14.02 -6.40
CA LYS A 125 9.59 13.24 -6.99
C LYS A 125 10.04 12.42 -8.20
N ASP A 126 10.84 13.00 -9.09
CA ASP A 126 11.31 12.34 -10.30
C ASP A 126 12.27 11.16 -10.03
N PHE A 127 12.85 11.09 -8.83
CA PHE A 127 13.69 9.96 -8.40
C PHE A 127 12.86 8.75 -7.94
N ILE A 128 11.67 8.97 -7.38
CA ILE A 128 10.85 7.90 -6.78
C ILE A 128 9.66 7.52 -7.67
N LEU A 129 8.94 8.50 -8.22
CA LEU A 129 7.68 8.26 -8.95
C LEU A 129 7.79 7.19 -10.07
N PRO A 130 8.84 7.19 -10.92
CA PRO A 130 8.94 6.22 -12.01
C PRO A 130 9.10 4.76 -11.57
N VAL A 131 9.61 4.54 -10.36
CA VAL A 131 9.87 3.19 -9.82
C VAL A 131 8.88 2.78 -8.74
N LEU A 132 7.86 3.59 -8.47
CA LEU A 132 6.78 3.20 -7.57
C LEU A 132 5.94 2.11 -8.19
N LYS A 133 5.65 1.09 -7.38
CA LYS A 133 4.74 0.02 -7.72
C LYS A 133 3.75 -0.19 -6.58
N GLY A 134 2.58 -0.73 -6.94
CA GLY A 134 1.68 -1.31 -5.96
C GLY A 134 2.38 -2.44 -5.20
N ASP A 135 1.90 -2.74 -4.00
CA ASP A 135 2.40 -3.88 -3.25
C ASP A 135 1.93 -5.18 -3.93
N PRO A 136 2.86 -6.01 -4.45
CA PRO A 136 2.51 -7.19 -5.22
C PRO A 136 1.78 -8.26 -4.40
N LEU A 137 1.90 -8.23 -3.07
CA LEU A 137 1.25 -9.19 -2.16
C LEU A 137 -0.04 -8.62 -1.54
N ASN A 138 -0.38 -7.37 -1.82
CA ASN A 138 -1.66 -6.81 -1.39
C ASN A 138 -2.75 -7.18 -2.39
N LYS A 139 -3.83 -7.80 -1.90
CA LYS A 139 -4.97 -8.24 -2.72
C LYS A 139 -5.83 -7.08 -3.23
N LYS A 140 -5.65 -5.87 -2.68
CA LYS A 140 -6.36 -4.63 -3.04
C LYS A 140 -5.38 -3.66 -3.68
N ASN A 141 -5.13 -3.81 -4.98
CA ASN A 141 -4.38 -2.84 -5.78
C ASN A 141 -5.33 -1.98 -6.63
N PHE A 142 -4.98 -0.71 -6.78
CA PHE A 142 -5.71 0.29 -7.55
C PHE A 142 -4.75 1.00 -8.51
N THR A 143 -5.08 0.96 -9.80
CA THR A 143 -4.30 1.64 -10.85
C THR A 143 -4.97 2.97 -11.18
N TRP A 144 -4.28 4.08 -10.90
CA TRP A 144 -4.79 5.43 -11.18
C TRP A 144 -4.73 5.76 -12.67
N PHE A 145 -3.62 5.41 -13.30
CA PHE A 145 -3.36 5.55 -14.74
C PHE A 145 -2.25 4.56 -15.12
N GLU A 146 -2.04 4.40 -16.43
CA GLU A 146 -1.05 3.45 -16.94
C GLU A 146 0.34 3.67 -16.33
N GLY A 147 0.90 2.61 -15.74
CA GLY A 147 2.21 2.65 -15.08
C GLY A 147 2.20 3.12 -13.62
N PHE A 148 1.08 3.60 -13.07
CA PHE A 148 0.98 4.04 -11.67
C PHE A 148 -0.12 3.30 -10.90
N THR A 149 0.32 2.32 -10.11
CA THR A 149 -0.52 1.48 -9.25
C THR A 149 -0.16 1.69 -7.79
N GLN A 150 -1.17 1.71 -6.92
CA GLN A 150 -1.02 1.76 -5.46
C GLN A 150 -1.81 0.63 -4.81
N ALA A 151 -1.33 0.14 -3.69
CA ALA A 151 -2.08 -0.76 -2.83
C ALA A 151 -2.96 0.01 -1.84
N VAL A 152 -4.05 -0.61 -1.38
CA VAL A 152 -4.98 -0.04 -0.41
C VAL A 152 -4.74 -0.68 0.96
N LEU A 153 -4.54 0.16 1.97
CA LEU A 153 -4.68 -0.19 3.38
C LEU A 153 -6.08 0.19 3.82
N GLU A 154 -6.85 -0.78 4.29
CA GLU A 154 -8.17 -0.57 4.87
C GLU A 154 -8.24 -1.34 6.19
N LEU A 155 -8.37 -0.60 7.29
CA LEU A 155 -8.47 -1.19 8.62
C LEU A 155 -9.93 -1.50 8.99
N PRO A 156 -10.18 -2.44 9.91
CA PRO A 156 -11.51 -2.96 10.20
C PRO A 156 -12.60 -1.92 10.50
N ASP A 157 -12.27 -0.80 11.15
CA ASP A 157 -13.25 0.25 11.49
C ASP A 157 -13.25 1.40 10.49
N ALA A 158 -12.63 1.23 9.31
CA ALA A 158 -12.64 2.25 8.28
C ALA A 158 -14.08 2.54 7.86
N PRO A 159 -14.52 3.81 7.84
CA PRO A 159 -15.89 4.15 7.48
C PRO A 159 -16.29 3.57 6.12
N SER A 160 -17.50 3.05 6.00
CA SER A 160 -18.02 2.57 4.71
C SER A 160 -18.01 3.70 3.68
N GLN A 161 -17.67 3.39 2.43
CA GLN A 161 -17.81 4.29 1.30
C GLN A 161 -18.91 3.75 0.38
N PRO A 162 -20.19 4.06 0.66
CA PRO A 162 -21.33 3.45 -0.05
C PRO A 162 -21.46 3.89 -1.52
N TRP A 163 -20.57 4.74 -2.01
CA TRP A 163 -20.57 5.31 -3.35
C TRP A 163 -19.45 4.75 -4.25
N ILE A 164 -18.49 3.99 -3.70
CA ILE A 164 -17.41 3.38 -4.49
C ILE A 164 -17.66 1.90 -4.81
N GLU A 165 -18.53 1.25 -4.05
CA GLU A 165 -18.97 -0.10 -4.35
C GLU A 165 -20.11 -0.06 -5.37
N GLU A 166 -19.98 -0.88 -6.41
CA GLU A 166 -21.04 -1.07 -7.37
C GLU A 166 -22.23 -1.74 -6.66
N LYS A 167 -23.41 -1.14 -6.81
CA LYS A 167 -24.64 -1.68 -6.26
C LYS A 167 -25.41 -2.42 -7.33
N ASP A 168 -25.67 -3.69 -7.07
CA ASP A 168 -26.57 -4.48 -7.91
C ASP A 168 -27.99 -3.88 -7.89
N ASN A 169 -28.70 -4.03 -9.00
CA ASN A 169 -30.11 -3.67 -9.14
C ASN A 169 -30.46 -2.17 -9.00
N ILE A 170 -29.49 -1.26 -9.20
CA ILE A 170 -29.75 0.19 -9.34
C ILE A 170 -29.57 0.59 -10.82
N PRO A 171 -30.50 1.39 -11.42
CA PRO A 171 -30.32 1.91 -12.76
C PRO A 171 -28.97 2.63 -12.90
N LYS A 172 -28.20 2.26 -13.93
CA LYS A 172 -26.86 2.81 -14.18
C LYS A 172 -26.97 3.97 -15.16
N GLY A 173 -26.30 5.06 -14.83
CA GLY A 173 -26.04 6.10 -15.82
C GLY A 173 -24.99 5.65 -16.83
N THR A 174 -24.82 6.41 -17.89
CA THR A 174 -23.77 6.20 -18.90
C THR A 174 -22.69 7.26 -18.78
N LEU A 175 -21.45 6.87 -19.07
CA LEU A 175 -20.35 7.80 -19.24
C LEU A 175 -20.10 7.96 -20.74
N GLU A 176 -20.12 9.19 -21.22
CA GLU A 176 -19.82 9.53 -22.60
C GLU A 176 -18.54 10.37 -22.65
N THR A 177 -17.58 9.94 -23.46
CA THR A 177 -16.34 10.70 -23.68
C THR A 177 -16.45 11.47 -24.99
N LEU A 178 -16.31 12.78 -24.90
CA LEU A 178 -16.30 13.72 -26.03
C LEU A 178 -14.90 14.30 -26.21
N LEU A 179 -14.44 14.42 -27.46
CA LEU A 179 -13.19 15.10 -27.80
C LEU A 179 -13.49 16.55 -28.22
N LEU A 180 -13.08 17.51 -27.39
CA LEU A 180 -13.20 18.93 -27.67
C LEU A 180 -11.90 19.46 -28.30
N LYS A 181 -11.97 19.86 -29.57
CA LYS A 181 -10.91 20.63 -30.23
C LYS A 181 -10.96 22.09 -29.78
N SER A 182 -9.96 22.55 -29.06
CA SER A 182 -9.85 23.95 -28.63
C SER A 182 -8.94 24.74 -29.56
N THR A 183 -9.50 25.74 -30.24
CA THR A 183 -8.71 26.66 -31.08
C THR A 183 -7.86 27.61 -30.26
N LYS A 184 -8.29 27.99 -29.04
CA LYS A 184 -7.53 28.88 -28.15
C LYS A 184 -6.27 28.23 -27.59
N PHE A 185 -6.31 26.92 -27.33
CA PHE A 185 -5.18 26.17 -26.75
C PHE A 185 -4.48 25.26 -27.77
N GLU A 186 -4.93 25.28 -29.02
CA GLU A 186 -4.37 24.50 -30.14
C GLU A 186 -4.20 23.00 -29.80
N LYS A 187 -5.14 22.43 -29.04
CA LYS A 187 -5.11 21.03 -28.61
C LYS A 187 -6.50 20.45 -28.38
N GLU A 188 -6.53 19.11 -28.29
CA GLU A 188 -7.73 18.35 -27.97
C GLU A 188 -7.84 18.08 -26.47
N PHE A 189 -9.07 18.09 -25.95
CA PHE A 189 -9.39 17.75 -24.58
C PHE A 189 -10.42 16.63 -24.56
N SER A 190 -10.19 15.60 -23.76
CA SER A 190 -11.22 14.59 -23.45
C SER A 190 -12.13 15.13 -22.34
N ILE A 191 -13.42 15.17 -22.60
CA ILE A 191 -14.46 15.55 -21.64
C ILE A 191 -15.29 14.30 -21.38
N VAL A 192 -15.37 13.87 -20.13
CA VAL A 192 -16.23 12.75 -19.73
C VAL A 192 -17.51 13.33 -19.12
N THR A 193 -18.65 13.02 -19.72
CA THR A 193 -19.97 13.45 -19.26
C THR A 193 -20.69 12.25 -18.65
N TYR A 194 -21.26 12.43 -17.47
CA TYR A 194 -22.15 11.43 -16.86
C TYR A 194 -23.60 11.78 -17.20
N LEU A 195 -24.30 10.84 -17.81
CA LEU A 195 -25.73 10.89 -18.03
C LEU A 195 -26.40 10.00 -16.98
N PRO A 196 -27.27 10.54 -16.11
CA PRO A 196 -28.01 9.69 -15.17
C PRO A 196 -28.88 8.69 -15.95
N PRO A 197 -29.26 7.56 -15.33
CA PRO A 197 -30.20 6.63 -15.95
C PRO A 197 -31.49 7.36 -16.34
N CYS A 198 -32.02 7.11 -17.54
CA CYS A 198 -33.35 7.60 -17.90
C CYS A 198 -34.39 6.96 -16.99
N ASN A 199 -34.80 7.68 -15.95
CA ASN A 199 -36.02 7.41 -15.22
C ASN A 199 -37.01 8.50 -15.60
N ASP A 200 -38.08 8.15 -16.32
CA ASP A 200 -39.26 8.99 -16.59
C ASP A 200 -40.10 9.28 -15.33
N SER A 201 -39.46 9.31 -14.16
CA SER A 201 -40.15 9.45 -12.88
C SER A 201 -39.21 10.06 -11.85
N PHE A 202 -39.13 11.39 -11.88
CA PHE A 202 -38.95 12.17 -10.65
C PHE A 202 -40.35 12.53 -10.13
N PRO A 203 -40.74 12.15 -8.90
CA PRO A 203 -41.92 12.71 -8.25
C PRO A 203 -41.75 14.19 -7.89
#